data_AF-A0A5J4PIB4-F1
#
_entry.id   AF-A0A5J4PIB4-F1
#
_cell.length_a   1.000
_cell.length_b   1.000
_cell.length_c   1.000
_cell.angle_alpha   90.00
_cell.angle_beta   90.00
_cell.angle_gamma   90.00
#
_symmetry.space_group_name_H-M   'P 1'
#
loop_
_entity.id
_entity.type
_entity.pdbx_description
1 polymer ?
#
loop_
_entity_poly.entity_id
_entity_poly.type
_entity_poly.pdbx_seq_one_letter_code
_entity_poly.pdbx_strand_id
1 'polypeptide(L)' 'VESVTLGTLGKITDIDTSTINTLFVVENEKGELLIPVCEEFIIEIDYENKRIRMNLPDGLVNLDTAVADVD' A
#
# COMPACT_ATOMS: atom_id res chain seq x y z
N VAL A 1 -2.00 6.43 2.88
CA VAL A 1 -0.65 5.91 2.62
C VAL A 1 -0.10 6.60 1.40
N GLU A 2 1.15 7.06 1.45
CA GLU A 2 1.81 7.76 0.36
C GLU A 2 3.17 7.11 0.10
N SER A 3 3.48 6.87 -1.16
CA SER A 3 4.80 6.46 -1.62
C SER A 3 5.55 7.65 -2.22
N VAL A 4 6.86 7.70 -1.99
CA VAL A 4 7.71 8.74 -2.58
C VAL A 4 7.77 8.66 -4.10
N THR A 5 7.79 7.44 -4.65
CA THR A 5 7.90 7.21 -6.10
C THR A 5 6.54 7.14 -6.79
N LEU A 6 5.53 6.57 -6.11
CA LEU A 6 4.21 6.31 -6.70
C LEU A 6 3.14 7.37 -6.32
N GLY A 7 3.42 8.25 -5.36
CA GLY A 7 2.47 9.23 -4.85
C GLY A 7 1.44 8.63 -3.88
N THR A 8 0.24 9.22 -3.82
CA THR A 8 -0.81 8.77 -2.90
C THR A 8 -1.36 7.41 -3.30
N LEU A 9 -1.22 6.41 -2.42
CA LEU A 9 -1.65 5.04 -2.67
C LEU A 9 -3.10 4.78 -2.27
N GLY A 10 -3.61 5.49 -1.27
CA GLY A 10 -5.00 5.37 -0.81
C GLY A 10 -5.14 5.41 0.71
N LYS A 11 -6.26 4.90 1.23
CA LYS A 11 -6.57 4.85 2.65
C LYS A 11 -6.50 3.42 3.17
N ILE A 12 -5.85 3.21 4.32
CA ILE A 12 -5.84 1.91 5.00
C ILE A 12 -7.25 1.60 5.48
N THR A 13 -7.81 0.50 5.01
CA THR A 13 -9.11 -0.03 5.42
C THR A 13 -8.96 -1.19 6.39
N ASP A 14 -7.91 -2.00 6.21
CA ASP A 14 -7.64 -3.17 7.04
C ASP A 14 -6.13 -3.47 7.14
N ILE A 15 -5.76 -4.41 8.01
CA ILE A 15 -4.39 -4.90 8.19
C ILE A 15 -4.45 -6.42 8.14
N ASP A 16 -3.97 -7.01 7.04
CA ASP A 16 -3.86 -8.46 6.94
C ASP A 16 -2.64 -8.95 7.73
N THR A 17 -2.92 -9.68 8.81
CA THR A 17 -1.95 -10.43 9.61
C THR A 17 -2.10 -11.94 9.40
N SER A 18 -2.84 -12.36 8.39
CA SER A 18 -3.16 -13.76 8.12
C SER A 18 -1.93 -14.51 7.59
N THR A 19 -0.99 -13.79 6.99
CA THR A 19 0.29 -14.30 6.51
C THR A 19 1.45 -13.87 7.41
N ILE A 20 2.62 -14.49 7.20
CA ILE A 20 3.85 -14.17 7.94
C ILE A 20 4.23 -12.68 7.77
N ASN A 21 3.93 -12.10 6.62
CA ASN A 21 4.15 -10.69 6.35
C ASN A 21 2.88 -9.91 6.68
N THR A 22 2.99 -8.90 7.55
CA THR A 22 1.88 -7.98 7.80
C THR A 22 1.69 -7.09 6.56
N LEU A 23 0.47 -7.01 6.04
CA LEU A 23 0.13 -6.21 4.86
C LEU A 23 -0.96 -5.20 5.24
N PHE A 24 -0.80 -3.94 4.87
CA PHE A 24 -1.88 -2.97 4.89
C PHE A 24 -2.80 -3.19 3.69
N VAL A 25 -4.08 -3.32 3.95
CA VAL A 25 -5.12 -3.26 2.94
C VAL A 25 -5.47 -1.80 2.72
N VAL A 26 -5.15 -1.30 1.54
CA VAL A 26 -5.34 0.10 1.16
C VAL A 26 -6.34 0.17 0.02
N GLU A 27 -7.47 0.83 0.26
CA GLU A 27 -8.49 1.04 -0.76
C GLU A 27 -8.25 2.37 -1.47
N ASN A 28 -8.34 2.35 -2.80
CA ASN A 28 -8.34 3.54 -3.66
C ASN A 28 -9.30 3.36 -4.85
N GLU A 29 -9.35 4.37 -5.73
CA GLU A 29 -10.25 4.36 -6.90
C GLU A 29 -9.98 3.22 -7.90
N LYS A 30 -8.81 2.59 -7.84
CA LYS A 30 -8.42 1.45 -8.67
C LYS A 30 -8.70 0.10 -8.01
N GLY A 31 -9.15 0.08 -6.76
CA GLY A 31 -9.48 -1.11 -6.00
C GLY A 31 -8.68 -1.24 -4.70
N GLU A 32 -8.51 -2.49 -4.27
CA GLU A 32 -7.78 -2.82 -3.06
C GLU A 32 -6.31 -3.11 -3.36
N LEU A 33 -5.42 -2.56 -2.53
CA LEU A 33 -3.98 -2.65 -2.63
C LEU A 33 -3.39 -3.19 -1.36
N LEU A 34 -2.57 -4.23 -1.49
CA LEU A 34 -1.84 -4.82 -0.38
C LEU A 34 -0.43 -4.25 -0.32
N ILE A 35 -0.12 -3.53 0.74
CA ILE A 35 1.18 -2.90 0.96
C ILE A 35 1.87 -3.57 2.14
N PRO A 36 3.07 -4.14 1.99
CA PRO A 36 3.77 -4.75 3.10
C PRO A 36 4.18 -3.73 4.16
N VAL A 37 3.91 -4.07 5.42
CA VAL A 37 4.29 -3.29 6.60
C VAL A 37 5.73 -3.66 6.95
N CYS A 38 6.68 -3.12 6.20
CA CYS A 38 8.10 -3.23 6.49
C CYS A 38 8.63 -1.87 6.95
N GLU A 39 9.16 -1.82 8.18
CA GLU A 39 9.76 -0.61 8.76
C GLU A 39 10.89 -0.04 7.89
N GLU A 40 11.61 -0.89 7.16
CA GLU A 40 12.65 -0.46 6.22
C GLU A 40 12.11 0.42 5.09
N PHE A 41 10.84 0.25 4.71
CA PHE A 41 10.19 1.12 3.74
C PHE A 41 9.52 2.32 4.39
N ILE A 42 9.30 2.36 5.70
CA ILE A 42 8.65 3.49 6.36
C ILE A 42 9.66 4.62 6.51
N ILE A 43 9.41 5.73 5.81
CA ILE A 43 10.24 6.93 5.91
C ILE A 43 9.80 7.76 7.11
N GLU A 44 8.48 7.93 7.25
CA GLU A 44 7.88 8.82 8.23
C GLU A 44 6.45 8.38 8.54
N ILE A 45 6.09 8.43 9.82
CA ILE A 45 4.72 8.23 10.29
C ILE A 45 4.25 9.53 10.91
N ASP A 46 3.28 10.18 10.26
CA ASP A 46 2.60 11.36 10.76
C ASP A 46 1.31 10.94 11.45
N TYR A 47 1.37 10.82 12.78
CA TYR A 47 0.23 10.46 13.60
C TYR A 47 -0.83 11.56 13.69
N GLU A 48 -0.44 12.83 13.57
CA GLU A 48 -1.37 13.97 13.65
C GLU A 48 -2.29 13.99 12.43
N ASN A 49 -1.73 13.79 11.24
CA ASN A 49 -2.48 13.75 9.99
C ASN A 49 -2.94 12.35 9.59
N LYS A 50 -2.60 11.31 10.39
CA LYS A 50 -2.85 9.88 10.09
C LYS A 50 -2.31 9.48 8.71
N ARG A 51 -1.09 9.92 8.41
CA ARG A 51 -0.41 9.65 7.14
C ARG A 51 0.85 8.84 7.38
N ILE A 52 1.12 7.91 6.48
CA ILE A 52 2.32 7.09 6.48
C ILE A 52 2.99 7.32 5.13
N ARG A 53 4.24 7.78 5.18
CA ARG A 53 5.12 7.91 4.02
C ARG A 53 6.05 6.73 3.94
N MET A 54 6.06 6.09 2.78
CA MET A 54 6.85 4.90 2.53
C MET A 54 7.70 5.06 1.26
N ASN A 55 8.88 4.44 1.24
CA ASN A 55 9.71 4.28 0.06
C ASN A 55 9.52 2.87 -0.49
N LEU A 56 8.47 2.68 -1.27
CA LEU A 56 8.19 1.37 -1.87
C LEU A 56 8.88 1.32 -3.24
N PRO A 57 9.73 0.31 -3.50
CA PRO A 57 10.36 0.17 -4.81
C PRO A 57 9.32 -0.10 -5.90
N ASP A 58 9.60 0.41 -7.11
CA ASP A 58 8.79 0.15 -8.30
C ASP A 58 8.64 -1.36 -8.54
N GLY A 59 7.40 -1.81 -8.71
CA GLY A 59 7.06 -3.22 -8.91
C GLY A 59 6.70 -4.02 -7.66
N LEU A 60 6.96 -3.49 -6.45
CA LEU A 60 6.50 -4.12 -5.19
C LEU A 60 4.98 -4.03 -5.04
N VAL A 61 4.42 -2.91 -5.48
CA VAL A 61 3.00 -2.61 -5.44
C VAL A 61 2.52 -2.63 -6.88
N ASN A 62 1.85 -3.72 -7.27
CA ASN A 62 1.33 -3.85 -8.62
C ASN A 62 -0.10 -3.28 -8.68
N LEU A 63 -0.23 -2.04 -9.16
CA LEU A 63 -1.51 -1.38 -9.39
C LEU A 63 -2.24 -1.89 -10.65
N ASP A 64 -1.60 -2.79 -11.42
CA ASP A 64 -2.04 -3.21 -12.75
C ASP A 64 -2.83 -4.52 -12.78
N THR A 65 -2.97 -5.22 -11.64
CA THR A 65 -3.78 -6.45 -11.58
C THR A 65 -5.27 -6.14 -11.43
N ALA A 66 -5.79 -5.33 -12.35
CA ALA A 66 -7.09 -5.58 -12.95
C ALA A 66 -6.83 -6.09 -14.38
N VAL A 67 -6.06 -7.17 -14.51
CA VAL A 67 -6.23 -8.04 -15.68
C VAL A 67 -7.61 -8.66 -15.50
N ALA A 68 -8.59 -7.96 -16.04
CA ALA A 68 -9.78 -8.63 -16.52
C ALA A 68 -9.27 -9.68 -17.50
N ASP A 69 -9.19 -10.93 -17.04
CA ASP A 69 -9.42 -12.10 -17.88
C ASP A 69 -10.77 -11.84 -18.59
N VAL A 70 -10.73 -11.13 -19.71
CA VAL A 70 -11.81 -11.05 -20.69
C VAL A 70 -11.48 -12.09 -21.76
N ASP A 71 -12.07 -13.27 -21.54
CA ASP A 71 -12.40 -14.36 -22.49
C ASP A 71 -11.46 -14.61 -23.68
#